data_AF-A0A099NVP8-F1
#
_entry.id   AF-A0A099NVP8-F1
#
_cell.length_a   1.000
_cell.length_b   1.000
_cell.length_c   1.000
_cell.angle_alpha   90.00
_cell.angle_beta   90.00
_cell.angle_gamma   90.00
#
_symmetry.space_group_name_H-M   'P 1'
#
loop_
_entity.id
_entity.type
_entity.pdbx_description
1 polymer ?
#
loop_
_entity_poly.entity_id
_entity_poly.type
_entity_poly.pdbx_seq_one_letter_code
_entity_poly.pdbx_strand_id
1 'polypeptide(L)'
;MFNKVCTSQYFIWFLCLLPQYLASTKLGVRKGLALLAGWILTQGLWLFNGWRLEFRGDLNVFQTGLFYSSCAFFLWNAVMASEFIHDVKMQIYEAELLKDKTE
;
A
#
# COMPACT_ATOMS: atom_id res chain seq x y z
N MET A 1 20.95 -6.78 -17.63
CA MET A 1 19.71 -6.37 -18.32
C MET A 1 18.87 -5.61 -17.30
N PHE A 2 19.06 -4.30 -17.19
CA PHE A 2 18.25 -3.47 -16.30
C PHE A 2 16.81 -3.56 -16.80
N ASN A 3 15.88 -3.92 -15.91
CA ASN A 3 14.47 -3.91 -16.26
C ASN A 3 14.13 -2.50 -16.75
N LYS A 4 13.90 -2.37 -18.06
CA LYS A 4 13.54 -1.11 -18.73
C LYS A 4 12.16 -0.61 -18.32
N VAL A 5 11.40 -1.43 -17.59
CA VAL A 5 10.01 -1.16 -17.28
C VAL A 5 9.90 -1.00 -15.77
N CYS A 6 9.71 0.25 -15.35
CA CYS A 6 9.16 0.55 -14.03
C CYS A 6 7.65 0.23 -14.07
N THR A 7 7.29 -1.06 -14.18
CA THR A 7 5.90 -1.46 -14.32
C THR A 7 5.27 -1.63 -12.95
N SER A 8 4.03 -1.15 -12.83
CA SER A 8 3.12 -1.41 -11.71
C SER A 8 2.79 -2.90 -11.50
N GLN A 9 3.30 -3.78 -12.36
CA GLN A 9 3.16 -5.23 -12.35
C GLN A 9 3.45 -5.86 -10.98
N TYR A 10 4.46 -5.38 -10.25
CA TYR A 10 4.78 -5.89 -8.91
C TYR A 10 3.71 -5.54 -7.86
N PHE A 11 2.94 -4.46 -8.04
CA PHE A 11 1.88 -4.09 -7.10
C PHE A 11 0.68 -5.04 -7.14
N ILE A 12 0.45 -5.71 -8.28
CA ILE A 12 -0.68 -6.62 -8.45
C ILE A 12 -0.51 -7.91 -7.63
N TRP A 13 0.72 -8.30 -7.29
CA TRP A 13 0.99 -9.52 -6.52
C TRP A 13 0.31 -9.52 -5.14
N PHE A 14 0.16 -8.34 -4.53
CA PHE A 14 -0.52 -8.21 -3.25
C PHE A 14 -2.04 -8.40 -3.35
N LEU A 15 -2.64 -8.21 -4.53
CA LEU A 15 -4.09 -8.37 -4.72
C LEU A 15 -4.54 -9.83 -4.57
N CYS A 16 -3.67 -10.79 -4.87
CA CYS A 16 -3.98 -12.21 -4.64
C CYS A 16 -4.16 -12.54 -3.15
N LEU A 17 -3.54 -11.77 -2.25
CA LEU A 17 -3.66 -11.94 -0.80
C LEU A 17 -4.86 -11.18 -0.21
N LEU A 18 -5.43 -10.25 -0.97
CA LEU A 18 -6.47 -9.34 -0.49
C LEU A 18 -7.77 -10.04 -0.07
N PRO A 19 -8.34 -11.02 -0.83
CA PRO A 19 -9.57 -11.70 -0.43
C PRO A 19 -9.42 -12.44 0.90
N GLN A 20 -8.27 -13.11 1.07
CA GLN A 20 -7.96 -13.84 2.30
C GLN A 20 -7.81 -12.91 3.50
N TYR A 21 -7.15 -11.76 3.31
CA TYR A 21 -7.01 -10.75 4.35
C TYR A 21 -8.36 -10.12 4.74
N LEU A 22 -9.18 -9.76 3.75
CA LEU A 22 -10.47 -9.12 3.97
C LEU A 22 -11.51 -10.02 4.63
N ALA A 23 -11.43 -11.34 4.45
CA ALA A 23 -12.36 -12.28 5.08
C ALA A 23 -12.30 -12.27 6.61
N SER A 24 -11.12 -11.98 7.17
CA SER A 24 -10.87 -12.04 8.62
C SER A 24 -10.54 -10.68 9.25
N THR A 25 -10.46 -9.62 8.43
CA THR A 25 -10.03 -8.31 8.91
C THR A 25 -10.97 -7.74 9.96
N LYS A 26 -10.38 -7.10 10.98
CA LYS A 26 -11.09 -6.33 12.00
C LYS A 26 -11.02 -4.84 11.73
N LEU A 27 -10.40 -4.42 10.63
CA LEU A 27 -10.38 -3.03 10.23
C LEU A 27 -11.82 -2.55 9.95
N GLY A 28 -12.21 -1.48 10.62
CA GLY A 28 -13.46 -0.80 10.30
C GLY A 28 -13.46 -0.33 8.85
N VAL A 29 -14.58 -0.49 8.14
CA VAL A 29 -14.72 -0.15 6.71
C VAL A 29 -14.26 1.27 6.40
N ARG A 30 -14.57 2.24 7.26
CA ARG A 30 -14.13 3.64 7.09
C ARG A 30 -12.60 3.78 7.11
N LYS A 31 -11.93 3.06 8.02
CA LYS A 31 -10.47 3.05 8.12
C LYS A 31 -9.84 2.36 6.91
N GLY A 32 -10.41 1.23 6.47
CA GLY A 32 -9.97 0.53 5.27
C GLY A 32 -10.07 1.41 4.01
N LEU A 33 -11.21 2.09 3.84
CA LEU A 33 -11.41 3.04 2.74
C LEU A 33 -10.43 4.23 2.81
N ALA A 34 -10.15 4.77 4.00
CA ALA A 34 -9.18 5.84 4.16
C ALA A 34 -7.75 5.40 3.79
N LEU A 35 -7.34 4.21 4.22
CA LEU A 35 -6.04 3.63 3.85
C LEU A 35 -5.92 3.42 2.34
N LEU A 36 -6.96 2.86 1.72
CA LEU A 36 -7.03 2.65 0.27
C LEU A 36 -6.98 3.97 -0.49
N ALA A 37 -7.76 4.97 -0.06
CA ALA A 37 -7.80 6.28 -0.70
C ALA A 37 -6.44 6.97 -0.68
N GLY A 38 -5.76 6.99 0.48
CA GLY A 38 -4.41 7.58 0.56
C GLY A 38 -3.37 6.81 -0.26
N TRP A 39 -3.54 5.50 -0.43
CA TRP A 39 -2.64 4.71 -1.26
C TRP A 39 -2.82 5.04 -2.73
N ILE A 40 -4.07 5.11 -3.21
CA ILE A 40 -4.39 5.53 -4.58
C ILE A 40 -3.85 6.94 -4.84
N LEU A 41 -4.00 7.87 -3.89
CA LEU A 41 -3.52 9.26 -4.04
C LEU A 41 -1.99 9.33 -4.14
N THR A 42 -1.27 8.70 -3.22
CA THR A 42 0.20 8.73 -3.21
C THR A 42 0.79 7.97 -4.40
N GLN A 43 0.21 6.84 -4.79
CA GLN A 43 0.57 6.10 -5.99
C GLN A 43 0.28 6.91 -7.27
N GLY A 44 -0.89 7.55 -7.34
CA GLY A 44 -1.29 8.39 -8.47
C GLY A 44 -0.36 9.59 -8.64
N LEU A 45 0.03 10.25 -7.54
CA LEU A 45 1.02 11.33 -7.56
C LEU A 45 2.38 10.85 -8.05
N TRP A 46 2.83 9.68 -7.60
CA TRP A 46 4.10 9.10 -8.04
C TRP A 46 4.09 8.77 -9.54
N LEU A 47 3.02 8.11 -10.02
CA LEU A 47 2.82 7.80 -11.44
C LEU A 47 2.71 9.07 -12.30
N PHE A 48 2.00 10.09 -11.82
CA PHE A 48 1.85 11.35 -12.54
C PHE A 48 3.19 12.06 -12.74
N ASN A 49 4.05 12.09 -11.72
CA ASN A 49 5.40 12.66 -11.85
C ASN A 49 6.30 11.80 -12.76
N GLY A 50 6.18 10.47 -12.69
CA GLY A 50 6.86 9.56 -13.63
C GLY A 50 6.44 9.80 -15.08
N TRP A 51 5.14 9.97 -15.34
CA TRP A 51 4.62 10.31 -16.67
C TRP A 51 5.15 11.66 -17.17
N ARG A 52 5.16 12.69 -16.31
CA ARG A 52 5.71 14.00 -16.69
C ARG A 52 7.19 13.93 -17.04
N LEU A 53 7.97 13.16 -16.29
CA LEU A 53 9.39 12.99 -16.57
C LEU A 53 9.62 12.27 -17.90
N GLU A 54 8.95 11.13 -18.11
CA GLU A 54 9.17 10.27 -19.28
C GLU A 54 8.62 10.88 -20.57
N PHE A 55 7.41 11.46 -20.54
CA PHE A 55 6.71 11.91 -21.75
C PHE A 55 6.80 13.41 -22.00
N ARG A 56 7.00 14.25 -20.97
CA ARG A 56 7.17 15.70 -21.14
C ARG A 56 8.62 16.17 -21.06
N GLY A 57 9.54 15.35 -20.52
CA GLY A 57 10.95 15.71 -20.41
C GLY A 57 11.22 16.83 -19.40
N ASP A 58 10.30 17.09 -18.46
CA ASP A 58 10.46 18.13 -17.44
C ASP A 58 11.59 17.76 -16.45
N LEU A 59 12.81 18.23 -16.68
CA LEU A 59 14.00 17.92 -15.85
C LEU A 59 13.85 18.35 -14.37
N ASN A 60 13.11 19.43 -14.09
CA ASN A 60 12.84 19.89 -12.73
C ASN A 60 11.89 18.97 -11.93
N VAL A 61 11.19 18.04 -12.60
CA VAL A 61 10.28 17.08 -11.94
C VAL A 61 11.05 15.96 -11.25
N PHE A 62 12.29 15.68 -11.66
CA PHE A 62 13.08 14.60 -11.07
C PHE A 62 13.38 14.84 -9.59
N GLN A 63 13.90 16.03 -9.25
CA GLN A 63 14.35 16.32 -7.87
C GLN A 63 13.21 16.69 -6.93
N THR A 64 12.19 17.42 -7.39
CA THR A 64 11.11 17.90 -6.52
C THR A 64 9.89 17.00 -6.63
N GLY A 65 9.34 16.78 -7.83
CA GLY A 65 8.10 16.04 -8.01
C GLY A 65 8.24 14.54 -7.69
N LEU A 66 9.19 13.87 -8.35
CA LEU A 66 9.35 12.43 -8.28
C LEU A 66 9.91 11.97 -6.93
N PHE A 67 10.90 12.68 -6.37
CA PHE A 67 11.46 12.34 -5.06
C PHE A 67 10.41 12.46 -3.95
N TYR A 68 9.73 13.61 -3.81
CA TYR A 68 8.72 13.78 -2.76
C TYR A 68 7.53 12.83 -2.92
N SER A 69 7.08 12.58 -4.15
CA SER A 69 6.02 11.59 -4.38
C SER A 69 6.49 10.16 -4.08
N SER A 70 7.75 9.83 -4.34
CA SER A 70 8.35 8.53 -3.94
C SER A 70 8.42 8.39 -2.42
N CYS A 71 8.86 9.42 -1.70
CA CYS A 71 8.87 9.43 -0.24
C CYS A 71 7.46 9.32 0.34
N ALA A 72 6.50 10.09 -0.18
CA ALA A 72 5.10 10.04 0.25
C ALA A 72 4.49 8.65 0.02
N PHE A 73 4.72 8.06 -1.16
CA PHE A 73 4.27 6.72 -1.48
C PHE A 73 4.92 5.67 -0.57
N PHE A 74 6.24 5.76 -0.34
CA PHE A 74 6.93 4.86 0.59
C PHE A 74 6.36 4.95 2.02
N LEU A 75 6.20 6.15 2.56
CA LEU A 75 5.64 6.37 3.89
C LEU A 75 4.22 5.82 4.00
N TRP A 76 3.39 6.02 2.97
CA TRP A 76 2.03 5.50 2.97
C TRP A 76 2.00 3.97 2.95
N ASN A 77 2.88 3.33 2.17
CA ASN A 77 3.03 1.87 2.21
C ASN A 77 3.49 1.38 3.59
N ALA A 78 4.40 2.09 4.26
CA ALA A 78 4.82 1.75 5.62
C ALA A 78 3.67 1.86 6.64
N VAL A 79 2.84 2.90 6.53
CA VAL A 79 1.63 3.06 7.35
C VAL A 79 0.65 1.90 7.12
N MET A 80 0.33 1.59 5.86
CA MET A 80 -0.55 0.45 5.55
C MET A 80 0.00 -0.87 6.08
N ALA A 81 1.30 -1.13 5.92
CA ALA A 81 1.94 -2.32 6.43
C ALA A 81 1.84 -2.42 7.96
N SER A 82 2.06 -1.30 8.66
CA SER A 82 1.90 -1.24 10.12
C SER A 82 0.47 -1.57 10.54
N GLU A 83 -0.52 -1.01 9.85
CA GLU A 83 -1.94 -1.25 10.12
C GLU A 83 -2.35 -2.71 9.86
N PHE A 84 -1.88 -3.31 8.76
CA PHE A 84 -2.14 -4.71 8.44
C PHE A 84 -1.49 -5.66 9.46
N ILE A 85 -0.26 -5.38 9.90
CA ILE A 85 0.42 -6.18 10.93
C ILE A 85 -0.35 -6.10 12.25
N HIS A 86 -0.83 -4.91 12.64
CA HIS A 86 -1.62 -4.74 13.86
C HIS A 86 -2.94 -5.51 13.78
N ASP A 87 -3.66 -5.40 12.66
CA ASP A 87 -4.91 -6.13 12.43
C ASP A 87 -4.73 -7.64 12.47
N VAL A 88 -3.69 -8.17 11.81
CA VAL A 88 -3.38 -9.60 11.84
C VAL A 88 -3.02 -10.07 13.26
N LYS A 89 -2.26 -9.29 14.03
CA LYS A 89 -1.97 -9.62 15.43
C LYS A 89 -3.24 -9.71 16.28
N MET A 90 -4.20 -8.81 16.07
CA MET A 90 -5.49 -8.85 16.75
C MET A 90 -6.30 -10.08 16.38
N GLN A 91 -6.31 -10.47 15.10
CA GLN A 91 -6.96 -11.70 14.65
C GLN A 91 -6.38 -12.96 15.32
N ILE A 92 -5.04 -13.04 15.43
CA ILE A 92 -4.36 -14.16 16.08
C ILE A 92 -4.69 -14.21 17.57
N TYR A 93 -4.62 -13.07 18.27
CA TYR A 93 -4.94 -12.99 19.70
C TYR A 93 -6.38 -13.41 20.00
N GLU A 94 -7.35 -12.97 19.19
CA GLU A 94 -8.74 -13.40 19.35
C GLU A 94 -8.93 -14.89 19.10
N ALA A 95 -8.25 -15.47 18.11
CA ALA A 95 -8.31 -16.90 17.83
C ALA A 95 -7.76 -17.75 18.99
N GLU A 96 -6.65 -17.31 19.61
CA GLU A 96 -6.07 -17.95 20.80
C GLU A 96 -7.01 -17.87 22.01
N LEU A 97 -7.61 -16.70 22.25
CA LEU A 97 -8.53 -16.49 23.38
C LEU A 97 -9.84 -17.28 23.23
N LEU A 98 -10.32 -17.49 22.01
CA LEU A 98 -11.47 -18.35 21.75
C LEU A 98 -11.15 -19.83 22.01
N LYS A 99 -9.93 -20.26 21.68
CA LYS A 99 -9.47 -21.63 21.92
C LYS A 99 -9.41 -21.95 23.42
N ASP A 100 -8.86 -21.04 24.22
CA ASP A 100 -8.75 -21.18 25.68
C ASP A 100 -10.11 -21.27 26.39
N LYS A 101 -11.15 -20.59 25.87
CA LYS A 101 -12.52 -20.66 26.42
C LYS A 101 -13.27 -21.95 26.10
N THR A 102 -12.81 -22.69 25.09
CA THR A 102 -13.48 -23.92 24.62
C THR A 102 -12.84 -25.20 25.16
N GLU A 103 -11.66 -25.11 25.77
CA GLU A 103 -10.96 -26.18 26.50
C GLU A 103 -11.39 -26.20 27.98
#